data_AF-A0A351TS61-F1
#
_entry.id   AF-A0A351TS61-F1
#
_cell.length_a   1.000
_cell.length_b   1.000
_cell.length_c   1.000
_cell.angle_alpha   90.00
_cell.angle_beta   90.00
_cell.angle_gamma   90.00
#
_symmetry.space_group_name_H-M   'P 1'
#
loop_
_entity.id
_entity.type
_entity.pdbx_description
1 polymer ?
#
loop_
_entity_poly.entity_id
_entity_poly.type
_entity_poly.pdbx_seq_one_letter_code
_entity_poly.pdbx_strand_id
1 'polypeptide(L)'
;MINELNISIWERAFLLPVEYDCYDDEVITDAQKSAVKMLAMHPEWIVSAKEQVERFCREEVLVDSENNKKDNIFSYIKPDYLFVKRDDHPRVAIMCKYRYDIEHGLAVVFSADGNISVGPQDIIL
;
A
#
# COMPACT_ATOMS: atom_id res chain seq x y z
N MET A 1 12.94 -1.73 15.89
CA MET A 1 12.52 -2.08 14.53
C MET A 1 11.06 -2.48 14.62
N ILE A 2 10.21 -2.04 13.70
CA ILE A 2 8.82 -2.52 13.64
C ILE A 2 8.81 -3.57 12.54
N ASN A 3 8.69 -4.84 12.89
CA ASN A 3 8.80 -5.94 11.92
C ASN A 3 7.45 -6.28 11.30
N GLU A 4 6.38 -6.01 12.01
CA GLU A 4 5.00 -6.28 11.63
C GLU A 4 4.09 -5.20 12.20
N LEU A 5 3.00 -4.90 11.50
CA LEU A 5 2.02 -3.91 11.89
C LEU A 5 0.61 -4.51 11.82
N ASN A 6 -0.12 -4.41 12.93
CA ASN A 6 -1.56 -4.63 12.94
C ASN A 6 -2.25 -3.39 12.36
N ILE A 7 -2.94 -3.55 11.24
CA ILE A 7 -3.53 -2.44 10.50
C ILE A 7 -4.89 -2.84 9.91
N SER A 8 -5.82 -1.89 9.91
CA SER A 8 -7.14 -2.06 9.29
C SER A 8 -7.12 -1.44 7.90
N ILE A 9 -7.29 -2.27 6.87
CA ILE A 9 -7.31 -1.85 5.47
C ILE A 9 -8.67 -2.21 4.89
N TRP A 10 -9.45 -1.19 4.51
CA TRP A 10 -10.79 -1.30 3.93
C TRP A 10 -11.69 -2.28 4.70
N GLU A 11 -11.88 -2.01 5.99
CA GLU A 11 -12.73 -2.78 6.93
C GLU A 11 -12.24 -4.20 7.25
N ARG A 12 -11.01 -4.55 6.86
CA ARG A 12 -10.38 -5.85 7.15
C ARG A 12 -9.11 -5.63 7.98
N ALA A 13 -8.94 -6.44 9.03
CA ALA A 13 -7.74 -6.41 9.84
C ALA A 13 -6.65 -7.29 9.21
N PHE A 14 -5.41 -6.80 9.21
CA PHE A 14 -4.23 -7.50 8.73
C PHE A 14 -3.09 -7.37 9.73
N LEU A 15 -2.29 -8.42 9.82
CA LEU A 15 -0.95 -8.36 10.39
C LEU A 15 0.02 -8.43 9.21
N LEU A 16 0.58 -7.28 8.83
CA LEU A 16 1.46 -7.17 7.66
C LEU A 16 2.92 -7.04 8.11
N PRO A 17 3.85 -7.77 7.49
CA PRO A 17 5.28 -7.53 7.69
C PRO A 17 5.65 -6.14 7.17
N VAL A 18 6.69 -5.54 7.75
CA VAL A 18 7.24 -4.24 7.35
C VAL A 18 8.63 -4.45 6.79
N GLU A 19 8.80 -4.09 5.52
CA GLU A 19 10.06 -4.10 4.81
C GLU A 19 10.60 -2.68 4.72
N TYR A 20 11.88 -2.53 5.03
CA TYR A 20 12.57 -1.25 4.98
C TYR A 20 13.51 -1.23 3.80
N ASP A 21 13.48 -0.13 3.05
CA ASP A 21 14.50 0.20 2.07
C ASP A 21 15.82 0.48 2.80
N CYS A 22 16.67 -0.54 2.92
CA CYS A 22 18.00 -0.50 3.52
C CYS A 22 18.86 -1.54 2.81
N TYR A 23 20.10 -1.20 2.48
CA TYR A 23 21.11 -2.19 2.14
C TYR A 23 21.54 -2.99 3.38
N ASP A 24 22.18 -4.14 3.19
CA ASP A 24 22.59 -5.06 4.27
C ASP A 24 23.47 -4.39 5.36
N ASP A 25 24.20 -3.34 5.00
CA ASP A 25 25.08 -2.56 5.88
C ASP A 25 24.42 -1.28 6.45
N GLU A 26 23.19 -0.97 6.05
CA GLU A 26 22.47 0.22 6.51
C GLU A 26 21.63 -0.04 7.75
N VAL A 27 21.57 0.97 8.62
CA VAL A 27 20.67 0.98 9.77
C VAL A 27 19.39 1.73 9.40
N ILE A 28 18.25 1.15 9.79
CA ILE A 28 16.93 1.76 9.69
C ILE A 28 16.92 3.09 10.43
N THR A 29 16.59 4.16 9.73
CA THR A 29 16.56 5.51 10.30
C THR A 29 15.36 5.71 11.23
N ASP A 30 15.45 6.71 12.10
CA ASP A 30 14.30 7.11 12.92
C ASP A 30 13.17 7.73 12.09
N ALA A 31 13.49 8.33 10.94
CA ALA A 31 12.51 8.81 9.98
C ALA A 31 11.66 7.63 9.44
N GLN A 32 12.29 6.54 9.01
CA GLN A 32 11.58 5.33 8.55
C GLN A 32 10.69 4.72 9.64
N LYS A 33 11.19 4.63 10.88
CA LYS A 33 10.37 4.16 12.02
C LYS A 33 9.18 5.08 12.29
N SER A 34 9.37 6.39 12.13
CA SER A 34 8.33 7.38 12.35
C SER A 34 7.25 7.30 11.27
N ALA A 35 7.62 7.04 10.01
CA ALA A 35 6.68 6.89 8.92
C ALA A 35 5.68 5.73 9.15
N VAL A 36 6.19 4.57 9.61
CA VAL A 36 5.32 3.42 9.97
C VAL A 36 4.36 3.79 11.10
N LYS A 37 4.84 4.52 12.12
CA LYS A 37 4.00 4.98 13.23
C LYS A 37 2.95 5.98 12.75
N MET A 38 3.29 6.90 11.85
CA MET A 38 2.33 7.85 11.28
C MET A 38 1.20 7.11 10.56
N LEU A 39 1.52 6.14 9.70
CA LEU A 39 0.48 5.35 9.03
C LEU A 39 -0.43 4.64 10.05
N ALA A 40 0.14 4.08 11.13
CA ALA A 40 -0.63 3.41 12.17
C ALA A 40 -1.53 4.37 12.98
N MET A 41 -1.10 5.63 13.15
CA MET A 41 -1.84 6.66 13.87
C MET A 41 -2.93 7.33 13.03
N HIS A 42 -2.87 7.19 11.70
CA HIS A 42 -3.76 7.84 10.74
C HIS A 42 -4.54 6.83 9.87
N PRO A 43 -5.40 5.97 10.45
CA PRO A 43 -6.19 5.01 9.70
C PRO A 43 -7.11 5.68 8.66
N GLU A 44 -7.47 6.95 8.85
CA GLU A 44 -8.24 7.75 7.91
C GLU A 44 -7.57 7.91 6.54
N TRP A 45 -6.23 7.84 6.46
CA TRP A 45 -5.51 7.88 5.18
C TRP A 45 -5.83 6.64 4.33
N ILE A 46 -5.93 5.48 4.97
CA ILE A 46 -6.26 4.22 4.28
C ILE A 46 -7.71 4.24 3.81
N VAL A 47 -8.60 4.85 4.60
CA VAL A 47 -9.99 5.06 4.23
C VAL A 47 -10.11 6.02 3.04
N SER A 48 -9.37 7.13 3.03
CA SER A 48 -9.39 8.10 1.94
C SER A 48 -8.74 7.58 0.65
N ALA A 49 -7.79 6.64 0.76
CA ALA A 49 -7.21 5.96 -0.39
C ALA A 49 -8.21 5.07 -1.16
N LYS A 50 -9.33 4.66 -0.52
CA LYS A 50 -10.29 3.69 -1.08
C LYS A 50 -10.77 4.07 -2.48
N GLU A 51 -11.20 5.31 -2.67
CA GLU A 51 -11.71 5.79 -3.96
C GLU A 51 -10.63 5.79 -5.05
N GLN A 52 -9.39 6.14 -4.70
CA GLN A 52 -8.27 6.15 -5.65
C GLN A 52 -7.89 4.74 -6.08
N VAL A 53 -7.92 3.78 -5.15
CA VAL A 53 -7.70 2.36 -5.45
C VAL A 53 -8.80 1.80 -6.35
N GLU A 54 -10.06 2.10 -6.04
CA GLU A 54 -11.18 1.73 -6.90
C GLU A 54 -11.03 2.30 -8.31
N ARG A 55 -10.64 3.57 -8.45
CA ARG A 55 -10.43 4.20 -9.75
C ARG A 55 -9.31 3.53 -10.55
N PHE A 56 -8.14 3.35 -9.93
CA PHE A 56 -6.99 2.71 -10.57
C PHE A 56 -7.33 1.30 -11.07
N CYS A 57 -8.01 0.51 -10.25
CA CYS A 57 -8.35 -0.85 -10.65
C CYS A 57 -9.50 -0.92 -11.67
N ARG A 58 -10.43 0.04 -11.68
CA ARG A 58 -11.53 0.06 -12.66
C ARG A 58 -11.03 0.30 -14.08
N GLU A 59 -10.00 1.12 -14.25
CA GLU A 59 -9.40 1.37 -15.58
C GLU A 59 -8.87 0.07 -16.20
N GLU A 60 -8.27 -0.81 -15.39
CA GLU A 60 -7.76 -2.12 -15.81
C GLU A 60 -8.86 -3.21 -15.92
N VAL A 61 -9.85 -3.22 -15.02
CA VAL A 61 -10.92 -4.25 -14.99
C VAL A 61 -11.95 -4.09 -16.12
N LEU A 62 -12.14 -2.89 -16.67
CA LEU A 62 -13.09 -2.63 -17.76
C LEU A 62 -12.74 -3.37 -19.08
N VAL A 63 -11.51 -3.88 -19.21
CA VAL A 63 -11.10 -4.71 -20.36
C VAL A 63 -11.62 -6.15 -20.25
N ASP A 64 -12.00 -6.59 -19.05
CA ASP A 64 -12.55 -7.93 -18.79
C ASP A 64 -14.09 -7.95 -18.94
N SER A 65 -14.53 -8.08 -20.19
CA SER A 65 -15.94 -8.03 -20.60
C SER A 65 -16.84 -9.16 -20.02
N GLU A 66 -16.28 -10.16 -19.34
CA GLU A 66 -17.08 -11.25 -18.74
C GLU A 66 -17.65 -10.92 -17.35
N ASN A 67 -17.16 -9.88 -16.68
CA ASN A 67 -17.48 -9.67 -15.27
C ASN A 67 -18.63 -8.66 -15.08
N ASN A 68 -19.84 -9.08 -15.46
CA ASN A 68 -21.11 -8.37 -15.19
C ASN A 68 -21.52 -8.31 -13.69
N LYS A 69 -20.59 -8.60 -12.78
CA LYS A 69 -20.81 -8.47 -11.34
C LYS A 69 -20.19 -7.18 -10.86
N LYS A 70 -20.99 -6.41 -10.13
CA LYS A 70 -20.55 -5.35 -9.21
C LYS A 70 -19.73 -5.99 -8.07
N ASP A 71 -18.67 -6.72 -8.40
CA ASP A 71 -17.84 -7.41 -7.44
C ASP A 71 -17.00 -6.37 -6.72
N ASN A 72 -16.91 -6.54 -5.40
CA ASN A 72 -16.11 -5.70 -4.54
C ASN A 72 -14.64 -5.75 -5.01
N ILE A 73 -14.07 -4.64 -5.49
CA ILE A 73 -12.69 -4.62 -6.03
C ILE A 73 -11.67 -5.14 -5.03
N PHE A 74 -11.92 -4.93 -3.73
CA PHE A 74 -11.07 -5.38 -2.64
C PHE A 74 -11.07 -6.91 -2.42
N SER A 75 -11.87 -7.65 -3.20
CA SER A 75 -11.78 -9.11 -3.30
C SER A 75 -10.61 -9.57 -4.19
N TYR A 76 -10.15 -8.72 -5.10
CA TYR A 76 -9.06 -9.00 -6.05
C TYR A 76 -7.71 -8.40 -5.63
N ILE A 77 -7.73 -7.56 -4.60
CA ILE A 77 -6.56 -6.90 -4.02
C ILE A 77 -6.32 -7.52 -2.65
N LYS A 78 -5.10 -8.01 -2.43
CA LYS A 78 -4.68 -8.55 -1.14
C LYS A 78 -3.44 -7.80 -0.65
N PRO A 79 -3.55 -7.00 0.42
CA PRO A 79 -2.38 -6.47 1.12
C PRO A 79 -1.44 -7.60 1.53
N ASP A 80 -0.15 -7.44 1.24
CA ASP A 80 0.88 -8.46 1.42
C ASP A 80 1.94 -8.02 2.43
N TYR A 81 2.47 -6.80 2.28
CA TYR A 81 3.44 -6.19 3.20
C TYR A 81 3.40 -4.66 3.14
N LEU A 82 4.06 -4.01 4.09
CA LEU A 82 4.32 -2.57 4.06
C LEU A 82 5.76 -2.33 3.61
N PHE A 83 5.98 -1.42 2.67
CA PHE A 83 7.32 -1.01 2.26
C PHE A 83 7.60 0.42 2.74
N VAL A 84 8.77 0.64 3.35
CA VAL A 84 9.16 1.94 3.90
C VAL A 84 10.38 2.46 3.14
N LYS A 85 10.14 3.44 2.26
CA LYS A 85 11.20 4.03 1.44
C LYS A 85 12.17 4.83 2.32
N ARG A 86 13.47 4.72 2.01
CA ARG A 86 14.52 5.56 2.58
C ARG A 86 14.54 6.86 1.79
N ASP A 87 14.13 7.94 2.46
CA ASP A 87 13.97 9.26 1.89
C ASP A 87 14.05 10.31 3.02
N ASP A 88 14.35 11.56 2.69
CA ASP A 88 14.31 12.68 3.64
C ASP A 88 12.88 12.91 4.16
N HIS A 89 11.89 12.63 3.30
CA HIS A 89 10.46 12.60 3.62
C HIS A 89 9.94 11.18 3.43
N PRO A 90 10.03 10.34 4.47
CA PRO A 90 9.81 8.90 4.32
C PRO A 90 8.37 8.61 3.89
N ARG A 91 8.26 7.80 2.84
CA ARG A 91 7.01 7.31 2.26
C ARG A 91 6.77 5.87 2.70
N VAL A 92 5.51 5.50 2.89
CA VAL A 92 5.12 4.11 3.20
C VAL A 92 4.15 3.62 2.13
N ALA A 93 4.40 2.46 1.54
CA ALA A 93 3.42 1.78 0.68
C ALA A 93 2.76 0.62 1.40
N ILE A 94 1.46 0.45 1.15
CA ILE A 94 0.81 -0.85 1.26
C ILE A 94 1.02 -1.57 -0.06
N MET A 95 1.82 -2.63 -0.03
CA MET A 95 2.10 -3.48 -1.19
C MET A 95 1.03 -4.56 -1.27
N CYS A 96 0.31 -4.60 -2.38
CA CYS A 96 -0.80 -5.50 -2.61
C CYS A 96 -0.47 -6.45 -3.77
N LYS A 97 -0.84 -7.73 -3.58
CA LYS A 97 -1.03 -8.65 -4.70
C LYS A 97 -2.33 -8.27 -5.41
N TYR A 98 -2.26 -8.15 -6.73
CA TYR A 98 -3.41 -7.83 -7.56
C TYR A 98 -3.70 -8.96 -8.53
N ARG A 99 -4.93 -9.49 -8.51
CA ARG A 99 -5.29 -10.68 -9.29
C ARG A 99 -5.18 -10.46 -10.81
N TYR A 100 -5.47 -9.25 -11.29
CA TYR A 100 -5.46 -8.92 -12.71
C TYR A 100 -4.09 -8.44 -13.20
N ASP A 101 -3.18 -8.09 -12.29
CA ASP A 101 -1.79 -7.76 -12.60
C ASP A 101 -0.87 -8.39 -11.55
N ILE A 102 -0.57 -9.67 -11.75
CA ILE A 102 0.27 -10.44 -10.83
C ILE A 102 1.74 -10.03 -10.97
N GLU A 103 2.13 -9.52 -12.14
CA GLU A 103 3.51 -9.15 -12.46
C GLU A 103 3.92 -7.86 -11.77
N HIS A 104 3.06 -6.83 -11.83
CA HIS A 104 3.38 -5.52 -11.25
C HIS A 104 2.71 -5.28 -9.90
N GLY A 105 1.68 -6.07 -9.54
CA GLY A 105 0.92 -5.88 -8.30
C GLY A 105 0.28 -4.49 -8.21
N LEU A 106 0.00 -4.05 -6.99
CA LEU A 106 -0.51 -2.69 -6.72
C LEU A 106 0.16 -2.12 -5.46
N ALA A 107 0.57 -0.86 -5.50
CA ALA A 107 1.02 -0.11 -4.34
C ALA A 107 0.07 1.04 -4.03
N VAL A 108 -0.18 1.25 -2.73
CA VAL A 108 -0.83 2.45 -2.20
C VAL A 108 0.19 3.20 -1.36
N VAL A 109 0.72 4.29 -1.89
CA VAL A 109 1.80 5.09 -1.27
C VAL A 109 1.22 6.23 -0.46
N PHE A 110 1.67 6.36 0.78
CA PHE A 110 1.35 7.43 1.71
C PHE A 110 2.62 8.26 1.95
N SER A 111 2.52 9.55 1.66
CA SER A 111 3.60 10.52 1.89
C SER A 111 3.40 11.27 3.20
N ALA A 112 4.48 11.78 3.78
CA ALA A 112 4.46 12.49 5.05
C ALA A 112 3.60 13.79 5.03
N ASP A 113 3.35 14.34 3.84
CA ASP A 113 2.49 15.51 3.61
C ASP A 113 0.99 15.16 3.46
N GLY A 114 0.63 13.88 3.59
CA GLY A 114 -0.73 13.37 3.42
C GLY A 114 -1.11 13.08 1.97
N ASN A 115 -0.18 13.19 1.02
CA ASN A 115 -0.42 12.78 -0.36
C ASN A 115 -0.54 11.25 -0.46
N ILE A 116 -1.50 10.79 -1.27
CA ILE A 116 -1.78 9.39 -1.53
C ILE A 116 -1.62 9.14 -3.03
N SER A 117 -0.82 8.15 -3.39
CA SER A 117 -0.63 7.72 -4.78
C SER A 117 -0.94 6.23 -4.92
N VAL A 118 -1.58 5.85 -6.03
CA VAL A 118 -1.94 4.44 -6.32
C VAL A 118 -1.42 4.09 -7.71
N GLY A 119 -0.81 2.92 -7.84
CA GLY A 119 -0.22 2.47 -9.10
C GLY A 119 0.44 1.09 -8.99
N PRO A 120 1.24 0.68 -9.98
CA PRO A 120 2.07 -0.52 -9.91
C PRO A 120 3.08 -0.44 -8.74
N GLN A 121 3.64 -1.57 -8.32
CA GLN A 121 4.49 -1.62 -7.13
C GLN A 121 5.79 -0.80 -7.21
N ASP A 122 6.26 -0.48 -8.42
CA ASP A 122 7.47 0.29 -8.67
C ASP A 122 7.31 1.81 -8.43
N ILE A 123 6.09 2.34 -8.28
CA ILE A 123 5.86 3.78 -8.06
C ILE A 123 6.49 4.33 -6.77
N ILE A 124 6.84 3.46 -5.82
CA ILE A 124 7.47 3.88 -4.55
C ILE A 124 8.99 4.01 -4.67
N LEU A 125 9.61 3.42 -5.69
CA LEU A 125 11.06 3.40 -5.88
C LEU A 125 11.64 4.81 -6.08
#